data_AF-A0A3C1Y5E2-F1
#
_entry.id   AF-A0A3C1Y5E2-F1
#
_cell.length_a   1.000
_cell.length_b   1.000
_cell.length_c   1.000
_cell.angle_alpha   90.00
_cell.angle_beta   90.00
_cell.angle_gamma   90.00
#
_symmetry.space_group_name_H-M   'P 1'
#
loop_
_entity.id
_entity.type
_entity.pdbx_description
1 polymer ?
#
loop_
_entity_poly.entity_id
_entity_poly.type
_entity_poly.pdbx_seq_one_letter_code
_entity_poly.pdbx_strand_id
1 'polypeptide(L)'
;MKAKGADSRSNPYLTAPKHPNMQRRAFHHDYRRPARYLITIAKSPVIPTLALIEGDPRCTDPSEAAIPHSIPLPPGSAINEALRQWQGKFPQITVDSHIIMPDHLHLCVRVTANLPHGLSLAIAGFKGLCTRIYHNTLPSLRRPGTPLPLFAKGFNDSIAYNDDQYRRQLKYVADNPRRLLLKRLHPELFFRKWEIILGDLSLTASGNIFLLHSPSLINVRFSRRYTPQQWHELKEQYLAVIYNRGTLISPFIHPEEKAIRDEAISQGANIIRICDNGFSDRFSPQGLEFDLAGSSRLLLITPGPYDTRRHDLTYSHAQALNAIALRIAQMPCGEARFRPVAPRMK
;
A
#
# COMPACT_ATOMS: atom_id res chain seq x y z
N MET A 1 -49.72 32.39 -1.76
CA MET A 1 -48.44 33.15 -1.84
C MET A 1 -47.69 33.03 -0.52
N LYS A 2 -46.67 32.17 -0.46
CA LYS A 2 -45.61 32.22 0.54
C LYS A 2 -44.31 31.98 -0.22
N ALA A 3 -43.44 32.98 -0.22
CA ALA A 3 -42.19 32.98 -0.95
C ALA A 3 -41.27 31.90 -0.39
N LYS A 4 -40.79 31.00 -1.27
CA LYS A 4 -39.63 30.15 -0.98
C LYS A 4 -38.42 31.07 -0.86
N GLY A 5 -37.87 31.18 0.36
CA GLY A 5 -36.57 31.76 0.58
C GLY A 5 -35.53 30.97 -0.21
N ALA A 6 -34.94 31.61 -1.21
CA ALA A 6 -33.76 31.11 -1.88
C ALA A 6 -32.60 31.21 -0.88
N ASP A 7 -32.16 30.08 -0.35
CA ASP A 7 -30.92 30.00 0.42
C ASP A 7 -29.74 30.13 -0.55
N SER A 8 -29.33 31.37 -0.79
CA SER A 8 -28.33 31.77 -1.79
C SER A 8 -26.89 31.65 -1.25
N ARG A 9 -26.54 30.57 -0.54
CA ARG A 9 -25.19 30.39 0.03
C ARG A 9 -24.50 29.05 -0.23
N SER A 10 -24.99 28.19 -1.12
CA SER A 10 -24.16 27.08 -1.61
C SER A 10 -23.36 27.55 -2.83
N ASN A 11 -22.11 27.95 -2.62
CA ASN A 11 -21.16 28.18 -3.72
C ASN A 11 -21.09 26.89 -4.57
N PRO A 12 -21.46 26.91 -5.86
CA PRO A 12 -21.50 25.71 -6.71
C PRO A 12 -20.11 25.09 -6.96
N TYR A 13 -19.03 25.81 -6.63
CA TYR A 13 -17.66 25.30 -6.65
C TYR A 13 -17.26 24.57 -5.36
N LEU A 14 -18.03 24.69 -4.27
CA LEU A 14 -17.81 23.94 -3.04
C LEU A 14 -18.46 22.55 -3.18
N THR A 15 -17.65 21.59 -3.60
CA THR A 15 -18.07 20.18 -3.55
C THR A 15 -17.96 19.64 -2.13
N ALA A 16 -19.02 18.96 -1.67
CA ALA A 16 -18.98 18.24 -0.40
C ALA A 16 -17.79 17.27 -0.35
N PRO A 17 -17.19 17.02 0.83
CA PRO A 17 -16.07 16.11 0.97
C PRO A 17 -16.35 14.78 0.28
N LYS A 18 -15.60 14.49 -0.78
CA LYS A 18 -15.77 13.22 -1.49
C LYS A 18 -15.21 12.10 -0.63
N HIS A 19 -16.07 11.25 -0.07
CA HIS A 19 -15.62 10.04 0.59
C HIS A 19 -14.67 9.24 -0.34
N PRO A 20 -13.53 8.74 0.18
CA PRO A 20 -12.62 7.91 -0.60
C PRO A 20 -13.36 6.69 -1.14
N ASN A 21 -13.39 6.54 -2.46
CA ASN A 21 -13.97 5.37 -3.11
C ASN A 21 -12.94 4.80 -4.08
N MET A 22 -12.42 3.62 -3.75
CA MET A 22 -11.41 2.92 -4.54
C MET A 22 -11.93 2.44 -5.90
N GLN A 23 -13.24 2.51 -6.16
CA GLN A 23 -13.85 2.18 -7.46
C GLN A 23 -14.19 3.42 -8.31
N ARG A 24 -13.87 4.62 -7.81
CA ARG A 24 -14.14 5.86 -8.55
C ARG A 24 -13.19 5.97 -9.74
N ARG A 25 -13.78 6.12 -10.93
CA ARG A 25 -13.05 6.34 -12.18
C ARG A 25 -12.46 7.75 -12.24
N ALA A 26 -11.33 7.88 -12.93
CA ALA A 26 -10.72 9.16 -13.24
C ALA A 26 -11.63 9.95 -14.19
N PHE A 27 -12.16 11.09 -13.71
CA PHE A 27 -13.09 11.92 -14.49
C PHE A 27 -12.45 12.48 -15.77
N HIS A 28 -11.14 12.75 -15.74
CA HIS A 28 -10.37 13.32 -16.84
C HIS A 28 -9.87 12.29 -17.86
N HIS A 29 -10.21 11.01 -17.72
CA HIS A 29 -9.69 9.93 -18.57
C HIS A 29 -10.77 9.30 -19.43
N ASP A 30 -10.56 9.25 -20.76
CA ASP A 30 -11.46 8.54 -21.68
C ASP A 30 -11.11 7.05 -21.72
N TYR A 31 -11.92 6.25 -21.03
CA TYR A 31 -11.76 4.80 -20.92
C TYR A 31 -12.08 4.01 -22.21
N ARG A 32 -12.31 4.69 -23.33
CA ARG A 32 -12.38 4.07 -24.67
C ARG A 32 -11.03 4.09 -25.38
N ARG A 33 -10.13 5.01 -25.04
CA ARG A 33 -8.87 5.21 -25.76
C ARG A 33 -7.78 4.19 -25.36
N PRO A 34 -6.77 3.97 -26.22
CA PRO A 34 -5.57 3.23 -25.87
C PRO A 34 -4.92 3.77 -24.60
N ALA A 35 -4.59 2.88 -23.67
CA ALA A 35 -4.02 3.21 -22.38
C ALA A 35 -3.57 1.93 -21.65
N ARG A 36 -2.86 2.12 -20.53
CA ARG A 36 -2.35 1.05 -19.68
C ARG A 36 -2.93 1.16 -18.28
N TYR A 37 -3.33 0.03 -17.72
CA TYR A 37 -4.05 -0.03 -16.45
C TYR A 37 -3.51 -1.15 -15.57
N LEU A 38 -3.34 -0.87 -14.28
CA LEU A 38 -3.42 -1.89 -13.25
C LEU A 38 -4.88 -1.96 -12.79
N ILE A 39 -5.48 -3.13 -12.90
CA ILE A 39 -6.87 -3.40 -12.52
C ILE A 39 -6.89 -4.36 -11.34
N THR A 40 -7.70 -4.05 -10.33
CA THR A 40 -7.93 -4.94 -9.18
C THR A 40 -9.42 -5.28 -9.08
N ILE A 41 -9.74 -6.57 -9.08
CA ILE A 41 -11.11 -7.07 -9.01
C ILE A 41 -11.25 -7.96 -7.77
N ALA A 42 -12.06 -7.52 -6.81
CA ALA A 42 -12.30 -8.28 -5.58
C ALA A 42 -13.21 -9.47 -5.82
N LYS A 43 -12.86 -10.63 -5.24
CA LYS A 43 -13.71 -11.83 -5.19
C LYS A 43 -15.01 -11.52 -4.44
N SER A 44 -16.10 -12.14 -4.87
CA SER A 44 -17.34 -12.10 -4.09
C SER A 44 -17.16 -12.86 -2.75
N PRO A 45 -17.71 -12.37 -1.62
CA PRO A 45 -17.58 -13.04 -0.32
C PRO A 45 -18.10 -14.48 -0.31
N VAL A 46 -19.14 -14.76 -1.10
CA VAL A 46 -19.82 -16.08 -1.15
C VAL A 46 -19.07 -17.12 -1.99
N ILE A 47 -18.04 -16.71 -2.72
CA ILE A 47 -17.24 -17.60 -3.57
C ILE A 47 -16.06 -18.13 -2.74
N PRO A 48 -15.69 -19.42 -2.86
CA PRO A 48 -14.49 -19.94 -2.22
C PRO A 48 -13.22 -19.20 -2.66
N THR A 49 -12.15 -19.33 -1.87
CA THR A 49 -10.83 -18.77 -2.19
C THR A 49 -10.41 -19.05 -3.64
N LEU A 50 -9.89 -18.03 -4.34
CA LEU A 50 -9.50 -18.16 -5.75
C LEU A 50 -8.21 -18.95 -5.94
N ALA A 51 -7.25 -18.80 -5.01
CA ALA A 51 -5.91 -19.37 -5.09
C ALA A 51 -5.29 -19.54 -3.70
N LEU A 52 -4.35 -20.46 -3.59
CA LEU A 52 -3.37 -20.51 -2.50
C LEU A 52 -2.13 -19.71 -2.91
N ILE A 53 -1.40 -19.19 -1.93
CA ILE A 53 -0.08 -18.58 -2.16
C ILE A 53 0.94 -19.41 -1.39
N GLU A 54 1.98 -19.86 -2.10
CA GLU A 54 3.07 -20.70 -1.59
C GLU A 54 4.43 -20.11 -1.96
N GLY A 55 5.51 -20.70 -1.44
CA GLY A 55 6.90 -20.27 -1.61
C GLY A 55 7.51 -19.67 -0.33
N ASP A 56 8.77 -19.25 -0.42
CA ASP A 56 9.51 -18.57 0.64
C ASP A 56 9.59 -17.08 0.32
N PRO A 57 9.05 -16.18 1.16
CA PRO A 57 9.10 -14.74 0.88
C PRO A 57 10.51 -14.12 0.91
N ARG A 58 11.53 -14.86 1.36
CA ARG A 58 12.93 -14.46 1.32
C ARG A 58 13.58 -14.77 -0.02
N CYS A 59 12.99 -15.68 -0.80
CA CYS A 59 13.42 -16.00 -2.14
C CYS A 59 12.99 -14.89 -3.10
N THR A 60 13.96 -14.29 -3.80
CA THR A 60 13.73 -13.18 -4.74
C THR A 60 14.19 -13.48 -6.16
N ASP A 61 14.92 -14.57 -6.38
CA ASP A 61 15.31 -15.00 -7.72
C ASP A 61 14.14 -15.72 -8.40
N PRO A 62 13.62 -15.21 -9.54
CA PRO A 62 12.51 -15.84 -10.25
C PRO A 62 12.78 -17.27 -10.77
N SER A 63 14.03 -17.70 -10.82
CA SER A 63 14.42 -19.03 -11.28
C SER A 63 14.33 -20.10 -10.18
N GLU A 64 14.24 -19.70 -8.92
CA GLU A 64 14.18 -20.62 -7.79
C GLU A 64 12.79 -21.25 -7.63
N ALA A 65 12.75 -22.55 -7.31
CA ALA A 65 11.50 -23.28 -7.09
C ALA A 65 10.68 -22.74 -5.90
N ALA A 66 11.35 -22.12 -4.93
CA ALA A 66 10.72 -21.53 -3.75
C ALA A 66 10.17 -20.11 -3.99
N ILE A 67 10.28 -19.54 -5.20
CA ILE A 67 9.77 -18.20 -5.48
C ILE A 67 8.28 -18.09 -5.11
N PRO A 68 7.85 -17.03 -4.40
CA PRO A 68 6.46 -16.85 -4.05
C PRO A 68 5.54 -16.81 -5.28
N HIS A 69 4.53 -17.68 -5.29
CA HIS A 69 3.65 -17.83 -6.44
C HIS A 69 2.21 -18.15 -6.04
N SER A 70 1.30 -17.99 -7.00
CA SER A 70 -0.11 -18.31 -6.87
C SER A 70 -0.40 -19.71 -7.42
N ILE A 71 -1.12 -20.52 -6.64
CA ILE A 71 -1.68 -21.81 -7.07
C ILE A 71 -3.21 -21.65 -7.21
N PRO A 72 -3.74 -21.54 -8.43
CA PRO A 72 -5.17 -21.37 -8.66
C PRO A 72 -5.98 -22.57 -8.15
N LEU A 73 -7.00 -22.29 -7.34
CA LEU A 73 -8.06 -23.24 -6.97
C LEU A 73 -9.16 -23.23 -8.04
N PRO A 74 -10.21 -24.07 -7.99
CA PRO A 74 -11.21 -24.15 -9.06
C PRO A 74 -11.81 -22.80 -9.51
N PRO A 75 -12.14 -21.85 -8.62
CA PRO A 75 -12.56 -20.51 -9.04
C PRO A 75 -11.45 -19.72 -9.77
N GLY A 76 -10.19 -19.86 -9.35
CA GLY A 76 -9.04 -19.25 -10.00
C GLY A 76 -8.71 -19.87 -11.35
N SER A 77 -8.83 -21.18 -11.50
CA SER A 77 -8.63 -21.87 -12.78
C SER A 77 -9.64 -21.37 -13.84
N ALA A 78 -10.88 -21.11 -13.42
CA ALA A 78 -11.89 -20.48 -14.28
C ALA A 78 -11.49 -19.07 -14.75
N ILE A 79 -10.77 -18.30 -13.94
CA ILE A 79 -10.23 -16.99 -14.33
C ILE A 79 -9.19 -17.13 -15.44
N ASN A 80 -8.27 -18.09 -15.32
CA ASN A 80 -7.24 -18.31 -16.36
C ASN A 80 -7.86 -18.68 -17.71
N GLU A 81 -8.90 -19.52 -17.71
CA GLU A 81 -9.64 -19.83 -18.93
C GLU A 81 -10.40 -18.62 -19.46
N ALA A 82 -11.07 -17.88 -18.58
CA ALA A 82 -11.78 -16.66 -18.97
C ALA A 82 -10.84 -15.61 -19.57
N LEU A 83 -9.59 -15.48 -19.09
CA LEU A 83 -8.62 -14.52 -19.64
C LEU A 83 -8.28 -14.83 -21.10
N ARG A 84 -8.13 -16.11 -21.46
CA ARG A 84 -7.88 -16.53 -22.85
C ARG A 84 -9.07 -16.20 -23.74
N GLN A 85 -10.28 -16.56 -23.33
CA GLN A 85 -11.51 -16.28 -24.09
C GLN A 85 -11.80 -14.77 -24.19
N TRP A 86 -11.51 -14.01 -23.13
CA TRP A 86 -11.73 -12.57 -23.08
C TRP A 86 -10.82 -11.81 -24.05
N GLN A 87 -9.53 -12.16 -24.11
CA GLN A 87 -8.60 -11.56 -25.08
C GLN A 87 -8.95 -11.92 -26.53
N GLY A 88 -9.48 -13.12 -26.78
CA GLY A 88 -10.03 -13.48 -28.10
C GLY A 88 -11.25 -12.63 -28.51
N LYS A 89 -12.11 -12.29 -27.54
CA LYS A 89 -13.29 -11.44 -27.78
C LYS A 89 -12.95 -9.96 -27.93
N PHE A 90 -11.94 -9.48 -27.21
CA PHE A 90 -11.49 -8.09 -27.23
C PHE A 90 -10.03 -8.03 -27.69
N PRO A 91 -9.75 -8.14 -29.00
CA PRO A 91 -8.38 -8.16 -29.52
C PRO A 91 -7.61 -6.85 -29.27
N GLN A 92 -8.30 -5.77 -28.93
CA GLN A 92 -7.69 -4.50 -28.53
C GLN A 92 -7.10 -4.55 -27.11
N ILE A 93 -7.31 -5.64 -26.37
CA ILE A 93 -6.89 -5.80 -24.98
C ILE A 93 -5.81 -6.88 -24.90
N THR A 94 -4.66 -6.50 -24.36
CA THR A 94 -3.58 -7.40 -24.00
C THR A 94 -3.42 -7.44 -22.48
N VAL A 95 -3.33 -8.64 -21.92
CA VAL A 95 -2.99 -8.84 -20.50
C VAL A 95 -1.50 -9.16 -20.42
N ASP A 96 -0.70 -8.18 -20.00
CA ASP A 96 0.75 -8.33 -19.94
C ASP A 96 1.21 -9.08 -18.68
N SER A 97 0.42 -9.03 -17.62
CA SER A 97 0.68 -9.75 -16.37
C SER A 97 -0.61 -9.87 -15.56
N HIS A 98 -0.76 -10.96 -14.81
CA HIS A 98 -1.81 -11.11 -13.82
C HIS A 98 -1.34 -11.94 -12.63
N ILE A 99 -1.99 -11.74 -11.49
CA ILE A 99 -1.86 -12.64 -10.34
C ILE A 99 -3.22 -12.85 -9.69
N ILE A 100 -3.54 -14.11 -9.41
CA ILE A 100 -4.76 -14.51 -8.72
C ILE A 100 -4.42 -14.61 -7.24
N MET A 101 -4.92 -13.67 -6.45
CA MET A 101 -4.79 -13.69 -4.99
C MET A 101 -5.98 -14.43 -4.38
N PRO A 102 -5.89 -14.90 -3.11
CA PRO A 102 -6.97 -15.64 -2.47
C PRO A 102 -8.36 -14.98 -2.54
N ASP A 103 -8.40 -13.65 -2.43
CA ASP A 103 -9.60 -12.84 -2.31
C ASP A 103 -9.76 -11.78 -3.43
N HIS A 104 -8.83 -11.70 -4.39
CA HIS A 104 -8.90 -10.75 -5.49
C HIS A 104 -8.01 -11.13 -6.67
N LEU A 105 -8.18 -10.45 -7.79
CA LEU A 105 -7.36 -10.58 -9.00
C LEU A 105 -6.70 -9.23 -9.30
N HIS A 106 -5.40 -9.25 -9.60
CA HIS A 106 -4.73 -8.11 -10.24
C HIS A 106 -4.42 -8.41 -11.71
N LEU A 107 -4.62 -7.41 -12.58
CA LEU A 107 -4.34 -7.46 -14.01
C LEU A 107 -3.56 -6.21 -14.43
N CYS A 108 -2.42 -6.38 -15.10
CA CYS A 108 -1.81 -5.33 -15.91
C CYS A 108 -2.32 -5.47 -17.34
N VAL A 109 -3.12 -4.49 -17.76
CA VAL A 109 -3.83 -4.49 -19.03
C VAL A 109 -3.36 -3.36 -19.90
N ARG A 110 -3.07 -3.67 -21.17
CA ARG A 110 -2.78 -2.70 -22.22
C ARG A 110 -3.92 -2.71 -23.23
N VAL A 111 -4.57 -1.56 -23.39
CA VAL A 111 -5.52 -1.31 -24.46
C VAL A 111 -4.76 -0.69 -25.63
N THR A 112 -4.70 -1.38 -26.75
CA THR A 112 -3.85 -1.04 -27.91
C THR A 112 -4.60 -0.25 -28.99
N ALA A 113 -5.93 -0.37 -29.03
CA ALA A 113 -6.80 0.35 -29.95
C ALA A 113 -8.08 0.82 -29.24
N ASN A 114 -8.88 1.63 -29.92
CA ASN A 114 -10.12 2.15 -29.36
C ASN A 114 -11.08 1.01 -28.95
N LEU A 115 -11.65 1.09 -27.75
CA LEU A 115 -12.68 0.20 -27.21
C LEU A 115 -14.05 0.89 -27.34
N PRO A 116 -14.88 0.56 -28.33
CA PRO A 116 -16.11 1.31 -28.64
C PRO A 116 -17.06 1.46 -27.45
N HIS A 117 -17.16 0.42 -26.63
CA HIS A 117 -18.02 0.40 -25.45
C HIS A 117 -17.28 0.63 -24.12
N GLY A 118 -15.99 1.00 -24.20
CA GLY A 118 -15.14 1.32 -23.07
C GLY A 118 -14.68 0.12 -22.24
N LEU A 119 -13.63 0.36 -21.45
CA LEU A 119 -13.00 -0.64 -20.58
C LEU A 119 -13.99 -1.27 -19.58
N SER A 120 -14.92 -0.49 -19.03
CA SER A 120 -15.88 -0.98 -18.03
C SER A 120 -16.77 -2.10 -18.57
N LEU A 121 -17.25 -2.00 -19.82
CA LEU A 121 -18.07 -3.06 -20.42
C LEU A 121 -17.21 -4.30 -20.71
N ALA A 122 -15.98 -4.11 -21.19
CA ALA A 122 -15.06 -5.22 -21.43
C ALA A 122 -14.81 -6.01 -20.12
N ILE A 123 -14.53 -5.31 -19.02
CA ILE A 123 -14.34 -5.92 -17.70
C ILE A 123 -15.62 -6.57 -17.16
N ALA A 124 -16.80 -5.97 -17.38
CA ALA A 124 -18.07 -6.60 -17.02
C ALA A 124 -18.27 -7.94 -17.77
N GLY A 125 -17.98 -7.97 -19.07
CA GLY A 125 -18.00 -9.18 -19.88
C GLY A 125 -17.03 -10.26 -19.37
N PHE A 126 -15.81 -9.87 -19.01
CA PHE A 126 -14.83 -10.77 -18.39
C PHE A 126 -15.33 -11.38 -17.07
N LYS A 127 -15.90 -10.56 -16.18
CA LYS A 127 -16.43 -11.04 -14.89
C LYS A 127 -17.60 -12.00 -15.07
N GLY A 128 -18.48 -11.73 -16.04
CA GLY A 128 -19.57 -12.63 -16.41
C GLY A 128 -19.06 -13.96 -16.98
N LEU A 129 -18.01 -13.91 -17.79
CA LEU A 129 -17.35 -15.08 -18.34
C LEU A 129 -16.71 -15.96 -17.24
N CYS A 130 -15.97 -15.35 -16.31
CA CYS A 130 -15.41 -16.05 -15.15
C CYS A 130 -16.51 -16.77 -14.34
N THR A 131 -17.61 -16.06 -14.11
CA THR A 131 -18.78 -16.60 -13.39
C THR A 131 -19.33 -17.82 -14.12
N ARG A 132 -19.60 -17.71 -15.41
CA ARG A 132 -20.12 -18.82 -16.23
C ARG A 132 -19.20 -20.03 -16.23
N ILE A 133 -17.90 -19.83 -16.49
CA ILE A 133 -16.93 -20.93 -16.54
C ILE A 133 -16.86 -21.63 -15.18
N TYR A 134 -16.74 -20.89 -14.08
CA TYR A 134 -16.67 -21.49 -12.75
C TYR A 134 -17.92 -22.30 -12.40
N HIS A 135 -19.13 -21.78 -12.62
CA HIS A 135 -20.35 -22.54 -12.29
C HIS A 135 -20.53 -23.77 -13.18
N ASN A 136 -20.01 -23.76 -14.41
CA ASN A 136 -20.02 -24.93 -15.27
C ASN A 136 -19.11 -26.06 -14.77
N THR A 137 -18.07 -25.77 -13.98
CA THR A 137 -17.22 -26.81 -13.37
C THR A 137 -17.83 -27.43 -12.11
N LEU A 138 -18.87 -26.82 -11.54
CA LEU A 138 -19.55 -27.37 -10.37
C LEU A 138 -20.44 -28.56 -10.75
N PRO A 139 -20.53 -29.61 -9.91
CA PRO A 139 -21.51 -30.69 -10.08
C PRO A 139 -22.94 -30.14 -10.07
N SER A 140 -23.85 -30.72 -10.86
CA SER A 140 -25.23 -30.23 -11.01
C SER A 140 -25.95 -30.02 -9.67
N LEU A 141 -25.74 -30.92 -8.70
CA LEU A 141 -26.30 -30.84 -7.34
C LEU A 141 -25.81 -29.62 -6.53
N ARG A 142 -24.66 -29.05 -6.89
CA ARG A 142 -24.04 -27.89 -6.25
C ARG A 142 -24.19 -26.61 -7.07
N ARG A 143 -24.84 -26.67 -8.25
CA ARG A 143 -25.10 -25.48 -9.06
C ARG A 143 -26.31 -24.75 -8.49
N PRO A 144 -26.18 -23.45 -8.15
CA PRO A 144 -27.34 -22.67 -7.79
C PRO A 144 -28.25 -22.50 -9.01
N GLY A 145 -29.57 -22.41 -8.80
CA GLY A 145 -30.53 -22.14 -9.88
C GLY A 145 -30.24 -20.83 -10.63
N THR A 146 -29.54 -19.89 -9.99
CA THR A 146 -28.95 -18.71 -10.63
C THR A 146 -27.47 -18.61 -10.27
N PRO A 147 -26.55 -18.55 -11.26
CA PRO A 147 -25.11 -18.42 -11.00
C PRO A 147 -24.77 -17.19 -10.15
N LEU A 148 -24.11 -17.43 -9.01
CA LEU A 148 -23.62 -16.36 -8.14
C LEU A 148 -22.40 -15.66 -8.76
N PRO A 149 -22.30 -14.31 -8.77
CA PRO A 149 -21.16 -13.61 -9.33
C PRO A 149 -19.82 -14.04 -8.69
N LEU A 150 -18.83 -14.37 -9.51
CA LEU A 150 -17.48 -14.75 -9.03
C LEU A 150 -16.78 -13.57 -8.32
N PHE A 151 -17.05 -12.36 -8.78
CA PHE A 151 -16.46 -11.12 -8.29
C PHE A 151 -17.50 -10.16 -7.72
N ALA A 152 -17.10 -9.35 -6.74
CA ALA A 152 -17.91 -8.27 -6.18
C ALA A 152 -18.23 -7.20 -7.24
N LYS A 153 -19.22 -6.34 -6.99
CA LYS A 153 -19.58 -5.23 -7.89
C LYS A 153 -18.39 -4.25 -8.05
N GLY A 154 -18.22 -3.74 -9.28
CA GLY A 154 -17.16 -2.79 -9.63
C GLY A 154 -15.76 -3.41 -9.78
N PHE A 155 -14.76 -2.54 -9.90
CA PHE A 155 -13.32 -2.84 -9.88
C PHE A 155 -12.55 -1.55 -9.60
N ASN A 156 -11.31 -1.68 -9.12
CA ASN A 156 -10.37 -0.55 -9.02
C ASN A 156 -9.45 -0.54 -10.25
N ASP A 157 -9.09 0.66 -10.70
CA ASP A 157 -8.08 0.88 -11.73
C ASP A 157 -7.06 1.95 -11.31
N SER A 158 -5.83 1.78 -11.80
CA SER A 158 -4.79 2.79 -11.79
C SER A 158 -4.22 2.92 -13.20
N ILE A 159 -4.32 4.11 -13.79
CA ILE A 159 -3.80 4.40 -15.13
C ILE A 159 -2.28 4.61 -15.06
N ALA A 160 -1.54 4.01 -15.98
CA ALA A 160 -0.14 4.33 -16.23
C ALA A 160 -0.02 5.25 -17.45
N TYR A 161 0.49 6.46 -17.21
CA TYR A 161 0.70 7.49 -18.23
C TYR A 161 2.04 7.36 -18.95
N ASN A 162 3.00 6.64 -18.37
CA ASN A 162 4.31 6.38 -18.95
C ASN A 162 4.79 4.96 -18.67
N ASP A 163 5.89 4.59 -19.33
CA ASP A 163 6.46 3.25 -19.27
C ASP A 163 6.95 2.89 -17.88
N ASP A 164 7.54 3.82 -17.15
CA ASP A 164 8.06 3.54 -15.80
C ASP A 164 6.96 3.32 -14.77
N GLN A 165 5.83 4.04 -14.88
CA GLN A 165 4.64 3.76 -14.11
C GLN A 165 4.12 2.36 -14.42
N TYR A 166 4.08 1.97 -15.69
CA TYR A 166 3.60 0.63 -16.08
C TYR A 166 4.56 -0.49 -15.66
N ARG A 167 5.87 -0.31 -15.81
CA ARG A 167 6.91 -1.22 -15.31
C ARG A 167 6.79 -1.43 -13.80
N ARG A 168 6.50 -0.36 -13.04
CA ARG A 168 6.23 -0.46 -11.60
C ARG A 168 4.96 -1.26 -11.28
N GLN A 169 3.90 -1.08 -12.06
CA GLN A 169 2.67 -1.87 -11.91
C GLN A 169 2.93 -3.37 -12.19
N LEU A 170 3.68 -3.70 -13.25
CA LEU A 170 4.08 -5.08 -13.55
C LEU A 170 4.88 -5.71 -12.40
N LYS A 171 5.89 -5.00 -11.88
CA LYS A 171 6.66 -5.45 -10.71
C LYS A 171 5.77 -5.63 -9.47
N TYR A 172 4.86 -4.70 -9.22
CA TYR A 172 3.91 -4.80 -8.12
C TYR A 172 3.05 -6.06 -8.22
N VAL A 173 2.48 -6.35 -9.39
CA VAL A 173 1.67 -7.56 -9.63
C VAL A 173 2.47 -8.83 -9.32
N ALA A 174 3.69 -8.93 -9.85
CA ALA A 174 4.58 -10.07 -9.60
C ALA A 174 4.97 -10.23 -8.12
N ASP A 175 5.10 -9.13 -7.37
CA ASP A 175 5.52 -9.12 -5.96
C ASP A 175 4.40 -9.46 -4.97
N ASN A 176 3.12 -9.36 -5.38
CA ASN A 176 1.98 -9.53 -4.46
C ASN A 176 1.94 -10.87 -3.69
N PRO A 177 2.29 -12.02 -4.29
CA PRO A 177 2.42 -13.29 -3.55
C PRO A 177 3.39 -13.16 -2.36
N ARG A 178 4.62 -12.67 -2.60
CA ARG A 178 5.64 -12.45 -1.56
C ARG A 178 5.11 -11.54 -0.46
N ARG A 179 4.46 -10.43 -0.84
CA ARG A 179 3.88 -9.48 0.10
C ARG A 179 2.81 -10.10 0.99
N LEU A 180 1.99 -11.01 0.46
CA LEU A 180 1.00 -11.72 1.27
C LEU A 180 1.68 -12.67 2.27
N LEU A 181 2.69 -13.42 1.83
CA LEU A 181 3.43 -14.33 2.71
C LEU A 181 4.10 -13.58 3.87
N LEU A 182 4.76 -12.45 3.60
CA LEU A 182 5.35 -11.60 4.65
C LEU A 182 4.32 -11.11 5.67
N LYS A 183 3.14 -10.69 5.19
CA LYS A 183 2.03 -10.26 6.07
C LYS A 183 1.48 -11.40 6.93
N ARG A 184 1.55 -12.64 6.44
CA ARG A 184 1.13 -13.84 7.20
C ARG A 184 2.18 -14.28 8.20
N LEU A 185 3.47 -14.18 7.87
CA LEU A 185 4.57 -14.51 8.77
C LEU A 185 4.71 -13.49 9.92
N HIS A 186 4.48 -12.20 9.63
CA HIS A 186 4.71 -11.11 10.57
C HIS A 186 3.50 -10.17 10.73
N PRO A 187 2.31 -10.68 11.06
CA PRO A 187 1.10 -9.85 11.15
C PRO A 187 1.24 -8.69 12.15
N GLU A 188 2.03 -8.86 13.20
CA GLU A 188 2.36 -7.84 14.20
C GLU A 188 3.14 -6.65 13.62
N LEU A 189 3.98 -6.86 12.60
CA LEU A 189 4.76 -5.77 11.99
C LEU A 189 3.91 -4.94 11.01
N PHE A 190 2.90 -5.56 10.38
CA PHE A 190 2.10 -4.89 9.35
C PHE A 190 0.78 -4.31 9.85
N PHE A 191 0.11 -5.01 10.78
CA PHE A 191 -1.27 -4.68 11.15
C PHE A 191 -1.41 -4.13 12.57
N ARG A 192 -0.56 -4.56 13.51
CA ARG A 192 -0.65 -4.08 14.89
C ARG A 192 -0.28 -2.60 14.97
N LYS A 193 -1.11 -1.85 15.68
CA LYS A 193 -0.84 -0.47 16.07
C LYS A 193 -0.46 -0.43 17.54
N TRP A 194 0.45 0.47 17.86
CA TRP A 194 0.92 0.72 19.21
C TRP A 194 0.56 2.14 19.60
N GLU A 195 0.16 2.34 20.84
CA GLU A 195 0.14 3.66 21.46
C GLU A 195 1.43 3.80 22.26
N ILE A 196 2.20 4.85 21.99
CA ILE A 196 3.40 5.23 22.74
C ILE A 196 3.02 6.42 23.62
N ILE A 197 3.31 6.31 24.91
CA ILE A 197 3.04 7.35 25.91
C ILE A 197 4.37 7.92 26.39
N LEU A 198 4.61 9.20 26.10
CA LEU A 198 5.81 9.95 26.46
C LEU A 198 5.41 11.17 27.28
N GLY A 199 5.23 10.99 28.59
CA GLY A 199 4.68 12.04 29.46
C GLY A 199 3.28 12.45 29.01
N ASP A 200 3.15 13.69 28.54
CA ASP A 200 1.93 14.31 28.02
C ASP A 200 1.63 13.98 26.54
N LEU A 201 2.59 13.39 25.83
CA LEU A 201 2.48 13.10 24.41
C LEU A 201 2.02 11.65 24.19
N SER A 202 0.87 11.48 23.51
CA SER A 202 0.43 10.18 22.99
C SER A 202 0.68 10.12 21.47
N LEU A 203 1.37 9.07 21.04
CA LEU A 203 1.71 8.82 19.64
C LEU A 203 1.17 7.47 19.20
N THR A 204 0.81 7.34 17.92
CA THR A 204 0.50 6.03 17.32
C THR A 204 1.71 5.53 16.55
N ALA A 205 2.00 4.23 16.66
CA ALA A 205 3.07 3.59 15.89
C ALA A 205 2.64 2.32 15.15
N SER A 206 3.37 1.97 14.11
CA SER A 206 3.18 0.78 13.28
C SER A 206 4.54 0.22 12.86
N GLY A 207 4.77 -1.08 13.04
CA GLY A 207 6.06 -1.73 12.79
C GLY A 207 6.68 -2.32 14.05
N ASN A 208 8.00 -2.48 14.04
CA ASN A 208 8.75 -3.04 15.14
C ASN A 208 8.91 -2.04 16.29
N ILE A 209 8.00 -2.09 17.28
CA ILE A 209 7.99 -1.19 18.43
C ILE A 209 9.28 -1.27 19.26
N PHE A 210 9.97 -2.41 19.24
CA PHE A 210 11.19 -2.63 20.02
C PHE A 210 12.40 -1.82 19.52
N LEU A 211 12.32 -1.19 18.34
CA LEU A 211 13.35 -0.26 17.88
C LEU A 211 13.50 0.97 18.80
N LEU A 212 12.48 1.30 19.61
CA LEU A 212 12.58 2.33 20.65
C LEU A 212 13.58 1.98 21.77
N HIS A 213 13.92 0.70 21.92
CA HIS A 213 14.90 0.23 22.90
C HIS A 213 16.26 -0.05 22.26
N SER A 214 16.48 0.42 21.02
CA SER A 214 17.78 0.23 20.38
C SER A 214 18.87 0.95 21.17
N PRO A 215 19.96 0.25 21.55
CA PRO A 215 21.03 0.86 22.34
C PRO A 215 21.81 1.93 21.56
N SER A 216 21.77 1.87 20.24
CA SER A 216 22.39 2.83 19.33
C SER A 216 21.29 3.50 18.52
N LEU A 217 20.61 4.46 19.13
CA LEU A 217 19.54 5.27 18.52
C LEU A 217 20.03 6.71 18.33
N ILE A 218 20.04 7.21 17.09
CA ILE A 218 20.50 8.56 16.78
C ILE A 218 19.46 9.36 15.98
N ASN A 219 19.25 10.61 16.38
CA ASN A 219 18.38 11.53 15.63
C ASN A 219 19.12 12.11 14.43
N VAL A 220 18.57 11.89 13.22
CA VAL A 220 19.11 12.50 12.00
C VAL A 220 18.44 13.84 11.77
N ARG A 221 19.23 14.91 11.81
CA ARG A 221 18.74 16.27 11.57
C ARG A 221 19.72 17.06 10.72
N PHE A 222 19.23 17.62 9.63
CA PHE A 222 19.96 18.63 8.86
C PHE A 222 19.45 20.04 9.17
N SER A 223 20.37 21.00 9.21
CA SER A 223 20.07 22.42 9.31
C SER A 223 20.95 23.21 8.34
N ARG A 224 20.34 24.16 7.62
CA ARG A 224 21.08 25.10 6.75
C ARG A 224 22.05 26.01 7.52
N ARG A 225 21.95 26.06 8.84
CA ARG A 225 22.84 26.85 9.71
C ARG A 225 24.14 26.11 10.08
N TYR A 226 24.22 24.80 9.80
CA TYR A 226 25.43 24.06 10.06
C TYR A 226 26.56 24.53 9.15
N THR A 227 27.74 24.69 9.71
CA THR A 227 28.96 24.83 8.91
C THR A 227 29.26 23.50 8.19
N PRO A 228 30.03 23.52 7.09
CA PRO A 228 30.44 22.28 6.43
C PRO A 228 31.11 21.28 7.37
N GLN A 229 31.94 21.77 8.30
CA GLN A 229 32.61 20.95 9.30
C GLN A 229 31.61 20.32 10.29
N GLN A 230 30.67 21.09 10.85
CA GLN A 230 29.65 20.57 11.76
C GLN A 230 28.79 19.48 11.10
N TRP A 231 28.44 19.70 9.83
CA TRP A 231 27.67 18.70 9.09
C TRP A 231 28.47 17.43 8.80
N HIS A 232 29.76 17.58 8.49
CA HIS A 232 30.66 16.44 8.30
C HIS A 232 30.81 15.62 9.59
N GLU A 233 31.03 16.25 10.74
CA GLU A 233 31.12 15.56 12.04
C GLU A 233 29.83 14.81 12.41
N LEU A 234 28.65 15.40 12.15
CA LEU A 234 27.38 14.70 12.34
C LEU A 234 27.22 13.52 11.39
N LYS A 235 27.64 13.67 10.12
CA LYS A 235 27.61 12.58 9.14
C LYS A 235 28.47 11.40 9.59
N GLU A 236 29.68 11.64 10.09
CA GLU A 236 30.55 10.58 10.63
C GLU A 236 29.87 9.83 11.78
N GLN A 237 29.18 10.54 12.68
CA GLN A 237 28.42 9.90 13.76
C GLN A 237 27.27 9.03 13.23
N TYR A 238 26.52 9.52 12.23
CA TYR A 238 25.47 8.72 11.60
C TYR A 238 26.03 7.48 10.92
N LEU A 239 27.12 7.61 10.18
CA LEU A 239 27.80 6.49 9.51
C LEU A 239 28.30 5.45 10.51
N ALA A 240 28.84 5.88 11.66
CA ALA A 240 29.23 4.97 12.73
C ALA A 240 28.04 4.18 13.29
N VAL A 241 26.88 4.82 13.48
CA VAL A 241 25.65 4.13 13.89
C VAL A 241 25.17 3.16 12.80
N ILE A 242 25.22 3.57 11.53
CA ILE A 242 24.84 2.75 10.38
C ILE A 242 25.71 1.49 10.28
N TYR A 243 27.03 1.65 10.40
CA TYR A 243 28.00 0.56 10.36
C TYR A 243 27.71 -0.50 11.44
N ASN A 244 27.33 -0.04 12.63
CA ASN A 244 26.92 -0.90 13.74
C ASN A 244 25.47 -1.42 13.62
N ARG A 245 24.80 -1.19 12.49
CA ARG A 245 23.39 -1.53 12.24
C ARG A 245 22.45 -0.99 13.32
N GLY A 246 22.78 0.18 13.86
CA GLY A 246 21.97 0.90 14.82
C GLY A 246 20.69 1.46 14.19
N THR A 247 20.03 2.35 14.92
CA THR A 247 18.72 2.87 14.58
C THR A 247 18.78 4.37 14.36
N LEU A 248 18.27 4.83 13.21
CA LEU A 248 18.19 6.24 12.87
C LEU A 248 16.74 6.70 12.99
N ILE A 249 16.52 7.83 13.66
CA ILE A 249 15.19 8.42 13.86
C ILE A 249 15.09 9.83 13.28
N SER A 250 14.10 10.06 12.41
CA SER A 250 13.84 11.38 11.82
C SER A 250 12.51 11.38 11.05
N PRO A 251 11.88 12.54 10.81
CA PRO A 251 10.87 12.64 9.75
C PRO A 251 11.46 12.54 8.32
N PHE A 252 12.79 12.68 8.16
CA PHE A 252 13.51 12.62 6.87
C PHE A 252 12.90 13.54 5.80
N ILE A 253 12.75 14.83 6.14
CA ILE A 253 12.08 15.80 5.27
C ILE A 253 13.07 16.35 4.24
N HIS A 254 14.28 16.72 4.70
CA HIS A 254 15.29 17.38 3.88
C HIS A 254 16.04 16.37 2.97
N PRO A 255 16.49 16.77 1.75
CA PRO A 255 17.27 15.90 0.87
C PRO A 255 18.50 15.26 1.53
N GLU A 256 19.27 16.05 2.30
CA GLU A 256 20.42 15.54 3.06
C GLU A 256 20.03 14.46 4.09
N GLU A 257 18.90 14.62 4.78
CA GLU A 257 18.40 13.61 5.74
C GLU A 257 17.97 12.33 4.99
N LYS A 258 17.34 12.48 3.82
CA LYS A 258 16.94 11.36 2.97
C LYS A 258 18.14 10.60 2.42
N ALA A 259 19.23 11.29 2.07
CA ALA A 259 20.46 10.64 1.62
C ALA A 259 21.03 9.73 2.73
N ILE A 260 21.10 10.23 3.97
CA ILE A 260 21.53 9.43 5.13
C ILE A 260 20.60 8.25 5.38
N ARG A 261 19.28 8.44 5.27
CA ARG A 261 18.30 7.34 5.37
C ARG A 261 18.56 6.26 4.31
N ASP A 262 18.76 6.67 3.06
CA ASP A 262 18.89 5.73 1.95
C ASP A 262 20.20 4.92 2.07
N GLU A 263 21.27 5.55 2.53
CA GLU A 263 22.53 4.88 2.89
C GLU A 263 22.37 3.96 4.10
N ALA A 264 21.67 4.39 5.15
CA ALA A 264 21.37 3.55 6.31
C ALA A 264 20.61 2.28 5.89
N ILE A 265 19.62 2.43 5.01
CA ILE A 265 18.82 1.31 4.51
C ILE A 265 19.67 0.33 3.72
N SER A 266 20.54 0.83 2.82
CA SER A 266 21.39 -0.01 1.97
C SER A 266 22.43 -0.80 2.78
N GLN A 267 22.89 -0.27 3.91
CA GLN A 267 23.84 -0.92 4.80
C GLN A 267 23.20 -1.78 5.90
N GLY A 268 21.87 -1.89 5.92
CA GLY A 268 21.18 -2.80 6.84
C GLY A 268 20.78 -2.20 8.20
N ALA A 269 20.90 -0.89 8.39
CA ALA A 269 20.48 -0.22 9.63
C ALA A 269 18.95 -0.17 9.79
N ASN A 270 18.50 0.18 11.00
CA ASN A 270 17.10 0.30 11.36
C ASN A 270 16.61 1.75 11.20
N ILE A 271 15.34 1.91 10.84
CA ILE A 271 14.73 3.22 10.62
C ILE A 271 13.50 3.39 11.53
N ILE A 272 13.47 4.50 12.26
CA ILE A 272 12.25 5.04 12.87
C ILE A 272 11.88 6.31 12.11
N ARG A 273 10.72 6.32 11.44
CA ARG A 273 10.24 7.52 10.73
C ARG A 273 9.07 8.17 11.45
N ILE A 274 9.18 9.48 11.68
CA ILE A 274 8.06 10.30 12.15
C ILE A 274 7.24 10.75 10.93
N CYS A 275 6.00 10.30 10.86
CA CYS A 275 5.03 10.59 9.81
C CYS A 275 4.19 11.83 10.16
N ASP A 276 3.86 12.61 9.14
CA ASP A 276 3.00 13.78 9.20
C ASP A 276 1.51 13.41 9.43
N ASN A 277 1.04 12.35 8.80
CA ASN A 277 -0.34 11.89 8.87
C ASN A 277 -0.48 10.58 9.68
N GLY A 278 -1.65 10.39 10.28
CA GLY A 278 -2.00 9.19 11.04
C GLY A 278 -2.09 7.91 10.20
N PHE A 279 -2.35 6.78 10.85
CA PHE A 279 -2.56 5.50 10.17
C PHE A 279 -4.05 5.17 10.06
N SER A 280 -4.51 4.82 8.85
CA SER A 280 -5.84 4.26 8.67
C SER A 280 -5.94 2.83 9.22
N ASP A 281 -7.17 2.33 9.45
CA ASP A 281 -7.41 0.94 9.88
C ASP A 281 -6.75 -0.10 8.97
N ARG A 282 -6.59 0.22 7.68
CA ARG A 282 -6.00 -0.68 6.65
C ARG A 282 -4.57 -0.28 6.29
N PHE A 283 -3.93 0.58 7.07
CA PHE A 283 -2.58 1.04 6.78
C PHE A 283 -1.60 -0.13 6.78
N SER A 284 -0.79 -0.19 5.72
CA SER A 284 0.41 -1.01 5.62
C SER A 284 1.48 -0.15 4.92
N PRO A 285 2.75 -0.22 5.34
CA PRO A 285 3.85 0.41 4.60
C PRO A 285 3.90 -0.10 3.16
N GLN A 286 4.52 0.70 2.28
CA GLN A 286 4.62 0.43 0.85
C GLN A 286 6.06 0.60 0.35
N GLY A 287 6.38 0.00 -0.80
CA GLY A 287 7.72 0.07 -1.38
C GLY A 287 8.79 -0.41 -0.40
N LEU A 288 9.90 0.33 -0.33
CA LEU A 288 11.05 0.00 0.52
C LEU A 288 10.69 -0.12 2.01
N GLU A 289 9.75 0.68 2.51
CA GLU A 289 9.27 0.58 3.89
C GLU A 289 8.57 -0.76 4.17
N PHE A 290 7.92 -1.35 3.17
CA PHE A 290 7.31 -2.66 3.32
C PHE A 290 8.38 -3.75 3.55
N ASP A 291 9.49 -3.69 2.82
CA ASP A 291 10.58 -4.65 2.96
C ASP A 291 11.37 -4.44 4.27
N LEU A 292 11.55 -3.19 4.69
CA LEU A 292 12.10 -2.89 6.02
C LEU A 292 11.20 -3.40 7.14
N ALA A 293 9.88 -3.23 7.03
CA ALA A 293 8.94 -3.79 7.99
C ALA A 293 9.00 -5.32 8.02
N GLY A 294 9.04 -5.98 6.85
CA GLY A 294 9.17 -7.43 6.76
C GLY A 294 10.48 -8.00 7.33
N SER A 295 11.53 -7.17 7.40
CA SER A 295 12.82 -7.51 8.02
C SER A 295 12.95 -7.00 9.47
N SER A 296 11.87 -6.55 10.09
CA SER A 296 11.86 -5.99 11.47
C SER A 296 12.73 -4.74 11.67
N ARG A 297 13.07 -4.02 10.60
CA ARG A 297 13.95 -2.83 10.60
C ARG A 297 13.21 -1.50 10.48
N LEU A 298 11.88 -1.49 10.59
CA LEU A 298 11.07 -0.28 10.48
C LEU A 298 10.13 -0.08 11.67
N LEU A 299 10.07 1.16 12.15
CA LEU A 299 8.99 1.68 12.97
C LEU A 299 8.51 3.01 12.40
N LEU A 300 7.21 3.12 12.15
CA LEU A 300 6.56 4.37 11.74
C LEU A 300 5.80 4.93 12.93
N ILE A 301 5.97 6.22 13.23
CA ILE A 301 5.33 6.90 14.37
C ILE A 301 4.61 8.15 13.87
N THR A 302 3.43 8.46 14.39
CA THR A 302 2.66 9.64 14.03
C THR A 302 2.01 10.29 15.26
N PRO A 303 1.97 11.63 15.36
CA PRO A 303 1.36 12.33 16.49
C PRO A 303 -0.16 12.54 16.36
N GLY A 304 -0.74 12.31 15.17
CA GLY A 304 -2.10 12.71 14.86
C GLY A 304 -2.99 11.56 14.38
N PRO A 305 -4.33 11.76 14.42
CA PRO A 305 -5.25 10.84 13.78
C PRO A 305 -5.07 10.86 12.26
N TYR A 306 -5.53 9.80 11.60
CA TYR A 306 -5.53 9.73 10.14
C TYR A 306 -6.50 10.75 9.53
N ASP A 307 -5.99 11.68 8.71
CA ASP A 307 -6.79 12.58 7.87
C ASP A 307 -6.67 12.15 6.40
N THR A 308 -7.81 12.13 5.70
CA THR A 308 -7.87 11.82 4.26
C THR A 308 -7.50 13.00 3.38
N ARG A 309 -7.53 14.23 3.92
CA ARG A 309 -7.15 15.45 3.20
C ARG A 309 -5.64 15.53 3.07
N ARG A 310 -5.19 15.97 1.90
CA ARG A 310 -3.78 16.37 1.73
C ARG A 310 -3.64 17.78 2.30
N HIS A 311 -2.74 17.91 3.26
CA HIS A 311 -2.29 19.19 3.76
C HIS A 311 -0.82 19.36 3.35
N ASP A 312 -0.47 20.56 2.90
CA ASP A 312 0.94 20.85 2.63
C ASP A 312 1.72 20.88 3.94
N LEU A 313 2.90 20.26 3.93
CA LEU A 313 3.78 20.23 5.10
C LEU A 313 4.34 21.64 5.36
N THR A 314 3.76 22.32 6.35
CA THR A 314 4.22 23.64 6.78
C THR A 314 5.56 23.53 7.52
N TYR A 315 6.33 24.62 7.53
CA TYR A 315 7.59 24.68 8.28
C TYR A 315 7.38 24.42 9.78
N SER A 316 6.34 24.99 10.38
CA SER A 316 6.02 24.78 11.80
C SER A 316 5.68 23.32 12.10
N HIS A 317 4.89 22.68 11.23
CA HIS A 317 4.58 21.26 11.38
C HIS A 317 5.83 20.38 11.21
N ALA A 318 6.69 20.68 10.22
CA ALA A 318 7.97 20.00 10.07
C ALA A 318 8.86 20.14 11.32
N GLN A 319 8.92 21.31 11.96
CA GLN A 319 9.67 21.48 13.22
C GLN A 319 9.06 20.66 14.35
N ALA A 320 7.73 20.57 14.46
CA ALA A 320 7.07 19.73 15.45
C ALA A 320 7.42 18.24 15.28
N LEU A 321 7.43 17.72 14.04
CA LEU A 321 7.84 16.33 13.77
C LEU A 321 9.33 16.09 14.14
N ASN A 322 10.21 17.06 13.89
CA ASN A 322 11.60 16.97 14.29
C ASN A 322 11.77 17.00 15.81
N ALA A 323 11.00 17.82 16.52
CA ALA A 323 11.01 17.87 17.98
C ALA A 323 10.58 16.52 18.60
N ILE A 324 9.58 15.86 18.02
CA ILE A 324 9.17 14.50 18.42
C ILE A 324 10.32 13.51 18.23
N ALA A 325 10.97 13.52 17.06
CA ALA A 325 12.10 12.64 16.77
C ALA A 325 13.24 12.83 17.77
N LEU A 326 13.58 14.09 18.07
CA LEU A 326 14.62 14.43 19.05
C LEU A 326 14.24 13.97 20.46
N ARG A 327 13.00 14.23 20.91
CA ARG A 327 12.50 13.81 22.22
C ARG A 327 12.59 12.29 22.40
N ILE A 328 12.27 11.52 21.37
CA ILE A 328 12.39 10.05 21.40
C ILE A 328 13.86 9.62 21.46
N ALA A 329 14.74 10.24 20.67
CA ALA A 329 16.16 9.87 20.64
C ALA A 329 16.90 10.17 21.95
N GLN A 330 16.49 11.23 22.66
CA GLN A 330 17.10 11.65 23.93
C GLN A 330 16.49 10.96 25.16
N MET A 331 15.41 10.20 24.97
CA MET A 331 14.75 9.51 26.05
C MET A 331 15.65 8.37 26.59
N PRO A 332 15.79 8.23 27.91
CA PRO A 332 16.47 7.08 28.51
C PRO A 332 15.85 5.75 28.06
N CYS A 333 16.71 4.75 27.83
CA CYS A 333 16.24 3.43 27.42
C CYS A 333 15.29 2.85 28.49
N GLY A 334 14.08 2.46 28.06
CA GLY A 334 13.07 1.86 28.92
C GLY A 334 12.00 2.82 29.46
N GLU A 335 12.13 4.14 29.23
CA GLU A 335 11.10 5.08 29.65
C GLU A 335 9.86 5.10 28.76
N ALA A 336 9.98 4.74 27.47
CA ALA A 336 8.83 4.62 26.59
C ALA A 336 7.93 3.49 27.06
N ARG A 337 6.75 3.87 27.55
CA ARG A 337 5.65 2.93 27.75
C ARG A 337 4.86 2.84 26.46
N PHE A 338 4.59 1.62 26.02
CA PHE A 338 3.69 1.38 24.90
C PHE A 338 2.73 0.26 25.20
N ARG A 339 1.56 0.33 24.58
CA ARG A 339 0.54 -0.70 24.66
C ARG A 339 -0.07 -0.96 23.29
N PRO A 340 -0.54 -2.19 23.01
CA PRO A 340 -1.25 -2.45 21.77
C PRO A 340 -2.54 -1.61 21.75
N VAL A 341 -2.80 -0.95 20.62
CA VAL A 341 -4.10 -0.31 20.39
C VAL A 341 -5.11 -1.41 20.15
N ALA A 342 -6.17 -1.44 20.96
CA ALA A 342 -7.26 -2.39 20.75
C ALA A 342 -7.84 -2.19 19.34
N PRO A 343 -8.12 -3.27 18.59
CA PRO A 343 -8.82 -3.13 17.33
C PRO A 343 -10.15 -2.43 17.60
N ARG A 344 -10.45 -1.35 16.87
CA ARG A 344 -11.78 -0.73 16.92
C ARG A 344 -12.77 -1.82 16.49
N MET A 345 -13.58 -2.32 17.43
CA MET A 345 -14.72 -3.16 17.10
C MET A 345 -15.59 -2.37 16.12
N LYS A 346 -15.81 -2.92 14.94
CA LYS A 346 -16.76 -2.39 13.95
C LYS A 346 -18.09 -3.08 14.11
#